data_AF-A0A7S0CHX0-F1
#
_entry.id   AF-A0A7S0CHX0-F1
#
_cell.length_a   1.000
_cell.length_b   1.000
_cell.length_c   1.000
_cell.angle_alpha   90.00
_cell.angle_beta   90.00
_cell.angle_gamma   90.00
#
_symmetry.space_group_name_H-M   'P 1'
#
loop_
_entity.id
_entity.type
_entity.pdbx_description
1 polymer ?
#
loop_
_entity_poly.entity_id
_entity_poly.type
_entity_poly.pdbx_seq_one_letter_code
_entity_poly.pdbx_strand_id
1 'polypeptide(L)'
;MRVHALTLHPGKWWVWIGLYCYYSSCTNHKSGVGVVYSLSSNDASIASSSRRNFLTASGLSTLTLPLIAGAREPKQNPKNLVSVYFGAGCFWHLQHEFILAETKLLNRQPKTFTARTGYAGGLQSGTNNRVCYHNGGRGYQSRDDYGKMGFAEVVELTIPRDTVPAFFERYLGLFNDKKKQRVDYMDKGAEYRSLIGLPGGGVDIDSPEMEAIRQCSQTNGYTLKNGVGNDGDTLRKAQIWVMDSSQFPFYQAEVYHQFHDDFLKDEPYGSDYNDLARMEYNDGRLVQTSCPRDILPF
;
A
#
# COMPACT_ATOMS: atom_id res chain seq x y z
N MET A 1 12.27 -10.66 -63.52
CA MET A 1 11.81 -10.61 -62.11
C MET A 1 10.60 -11.52 -61.98
N ARG A 2 10.70 -12.58 -61.17
CA ARG A 2 9.66 -13.60 -60.99
C ARG A 2 8.54 -13.04 -60.11
N VAL A 3 7.31 -13.14 -60.60
CA VAL A 3 6.08 -12.86 -59.84
C VAL A 3 5.59 -14.21 -59.29
N HIS A 4 5.53 -14.34 -57.96
CA HIS A 4 4.80 -15.43 -57.31
C HIS A 4 3.45 -14.86 -56.84
N ALA A 5 2.38 -15.36 -57.44
CA ALA A 5 1.01 -15.13 -56.98
C ALA A 5 0.68 -16.13 -55.85
N LEU A 6 0.24 -15.60 -54.71
CA LEU A 6 -0.34 -16.37 -53.61
C LEU A 6 -1.87 -16.19 -53.67
N THR A 7 -2.56 -17.27 -54.02
CA THR A 7 -4.01 -17.41 -53.93
C THR A 7 -4.45 -17.56 -52.47
N LEU A 8 -5.32 -16.66 -52.01
CA LEU A 8 -6.00 -16.73 -50.70
C LEU A 8 -7.35 -17.46 -50.84
N HIS A 9 -7.62 -18.42 -49.94
CA HIS A 9 -8.94 -19.02 -49.74
C HIS A 9 -9.72 -18.28 -48.64
N PRO A 10 -11.05 -18.12 -48.76
CA PRO A 10 -11.86 -17.47 -47.72
C PRO A 10 -12.35 -18.51 -46.70
N GLY A 11 -11.71 -18.54 -45.53
CA GLY A 11 -12.16 -19.29 -44.36
C GLY A 11 -12.39 -18.32 -43.20
N LYS A 12 -13.67 -18.14 -42.82
CA LYS A 12 -14.13 -17.30 -41.71
C LYS A 12 -13.46 -17.69 -40.39
N TRP A 13 -12.76 -16.75 -39.76
CA TRP A 13 -12.45 -16.76 -38.34
C TRP A 13 -12.94 -15.44 -37.74
N TRP A 14 -13.93 -15.53 -36.85
CA TRP A 14 -14.31 -14.42 -35.99
C TRP A 14 -13.25 -14.31 -34.90
N VAL A 15 -12.27 -13.42 -35.09
CA VAL A 15 -11.39 -13.01 -34.01
C VAL A 15 -12.12 -11.93 -33.24
N TRP A 16 -12.58 -12.27 -32.04
CA TRP A 16 -12.99 -11.28 -31.04
C TRP A 16 -11.73 -10.56 -30.55
N ILE A 17 -11.42 -9.42 -31.16
CA ILE A 17 -10.47 -8.46 -30.59
C ILE A 17 -11.23 -7.74 -29.47
N GLY A 18 -11.17 -8.31 -28.26
CA GLY A 18 -11.53 -7.62 -27.05
C GLY A 18 -10.53 -6.50 -26.80
N LEU A 19 -10.85 -5.29 -27.24
CA LEU A 19 -10.11 -4.08 -26.92
C LEU A 19 -10.36 -3.74 -25.44
N TYR A 20 -9.63 -4.38 -24.52
CA TYR A 20 -9.57 -3.93 -23.13
C TYR A 20 -8.72 -2.66 -23.10
N CYS A 21 -9.38 -1.50 -23.17
CA CYS A 21 -8.77 -0.22 -22.82
C CYS A 21 -8.50 -0.20 -21.31
N TYR A 22 -7.35 -0.72 -20.88
CA TYR A 22 -6.78 -0.36 -19.58
C TYR A 22 -6.22 1.05 -19.69
N TYR A 23 -7.08 2.05 -19.45
CA TYR A 23 -6.63 3.42 -19.22
C TYR A 23 -6.15 3.54 -17.76
N SER A 24 -4.99 2.96 -17.46
CA SER A 24 -4.15 3.46 -16.37
C SER A 24 -2.98 4.15 -17.04
N SER A 25 -3.25 5.33 -17.60
CA SER A 25 -2.18 6.18 -18.11
C SER A 25 -1.33 6.56 -16.90
N CYS A 26 -0.15 5.95 -16.73
CA CYS A 26 0.90 6.51 -15.89
C CYS A 26 1.26 7.87 -16.47
N THR A 27 0.52 8.88 -16.07
CA THR A 27 0.78 10.25 -16.48
C THR A 27 2.02 10.70 -15.73
N ASN A 28 2.91 11.42 -16.42
CA ASN A 28 4.04 12.08 -15.77
C ASN A 28 3.47 13.12 -14.79
N HIS A 29 3.19 12.72 -13.55
CA HIS A 29 2.56 13.59 -12.56
C HIS A 29 3.61 14.54 -12.00
N LYS A 30 3.89 15.62 -12.74
CA LYS A 30 4.57 16.79 -12.19
C LYS A 30 3.59 17.49 -11.25
N SER A 31 3.59 17.18 -9.97
CA SER A 31 2.84 17.98 -9.00
C SER A 31 3.54 18.03 -7.66
N GLY A 32 4.34 19.08 -7.48
CA GLY A 32 4.50 19.70 -6.17
C GLY A 32 3.25 20.50 -5.88
N VAL A 33 2.37 20.00 -5.02
CA VAL A 33 1.39 20.80 -4.28
C VAL A 33 1.19 20.09 -2.94
N GLY A 34 1.72 20.67 -1.86
CA GLY A 34 1.32 20.32 -0.51
C GLY A 34 -0.14 20.69 -0.33
N VAL A 35 -0.98 19.71 -0.04
CA VAL A 35 -2.38 19.96 0.31
C VAL A 35 -2.47 19.96 1.82
N VAL A 36 -2.66 21.16 2.38
CA VAL A 36 -3.07 21.36 3.77
C VAL A 36 -4.55 20.99 3.85
N TYR A 37 -4.90 20.00 4.67
CA TYR A 37 -6.29 19.73 5.04
C TYR A 37 -6.51 20.23 6.46
N SER A 38 -7.33 21.28 6.62
CA SER A 38 -7.95 21.58 7.91
C SER A 38 -9.22 20.74 8.03
N LEU A 39 -9.24 19.85 9.02
CA LEU A 39 -10.48 19.23 9.47
C LEU A 39 -11.20 20.27 10.32
N SER A 40 -12.35 20.76 9.82
CA SER A 40 -13.27 21.59 10.58
C SER A 40 -13.85 20.75 11.73
N SER A 41 -13.38 21.03 12.94
CA SER A 41 -14.02 20.61 14.18
C SER A 41 -15.30 21.42 14.37
N ASN A 42 -16.46 20.76 14.32
CA ASN A 42 -17.70 21.33 14.81
C ASN A 42 -17.67 21.33 16.33
N ASP A 43 -17.41 22.50 16.92
CA ASP A 43 -17.59 22.77 18.35
C ASP A 43 -19.08 22.65 18.72
N ALA A 44 -19.43 21.57 19.42
CA ALA A 44 -20.68 21.50 20.15
C ALA A 44 -20.50 22.21 21.50
N SER A 45 -20.77 23.51 21.52
CA SER A 45 -20.88 24.30 22.75
C SER A 45 -22.12 23.90 23.53
N ILE A 46 -21.91 23.44 24.77
CA ILE A 46 -22.98 23.24 25.76
C ILE A 46 -23.35 24.62 26.31
N ALA A 47 -24.47 25.16 25.88
CA ALA A 47 -25.08 26.33 26.49
C ALA A 47 -26.39 25.94 27.19
N SER A 48 -26.33 25.96 28.52
CA SER A 48 -27.48 25.99 29.41
C SER A 48 -28.24 27.31 29.24
N SER A 49 -29.54 27.27 28.91
CA SER A 49 -30.46 28.33 29.33
C SER A 49 -31.90 27.85 29.47
N SER A 50 -32.53 28.32 30.53
CA SER A 50 -33.84 27.96 31.04
C SER A 50 -34.92 28.90 30.50
N ARG A 51 -36.04 28.29 30.07
CA ARG A 51 -37.45 28.72 30.11
C ARG A 51 -37.77 30.21 29.86
N ARG A 52 -38.48 30.48 28.74
CA ARG A 52 -39.90 30.90 28.74
C ARG A 52 -40.47 31.07 27.31
N ASN A 53 -41.57 30.34 27.10
CA ASN A 53 -42.84 30.76 26.50
C ASN A 53 -42.94 31.22 25.02
N PHE A 54 -43.76 30.43 24.31
CA PHE A 54 -45.02 30.81 23.65
C PHE A 54 -45.06 30.97 22.11
N LEU A 55 -46.12 30.33 21.57
CA LEU A 55 -46.83 30.52 20.30
C LEU A 55 -46.37 29.71 19.07
N THR A 56 -47.01 28.55 18.95
CA THR A 56 -47.85 28.11 17.81
C THR A 56 -47.69 28.86 16.48
N ALA A 57 -47.17 28.14 15.49
CA ALA A 57 -47.62 28.22 14.11
C ALA A 57 -47.53 26.84 13.46
N SER A 58 -48.70 26.25 13.22
CA SER A 58 -48.89 25.01 12.49
C SER A 58 -48.54 25.25 11.01
N GLY A 59 -47.42 24.68 10.56
CA GLY A 59 -47.03 24.61 9.16
C GLY A 59 -46.46 23.23 8.87
N LEU A 60 -47.32 22.28 8.49
CA LEU A 60 -46.92 20.96 8.01
C LEU A 60 -46.34 21.09 6.60
N SER A 61 -45.08 21.51 6.53
CA SER A 61 -44.25 21.28 5.35
C SER A 61 -43.61 19.90 5.50
N THR A 62 -44.20 18.89 4.86
CA THR A 62 -43.60 17.56 4.71
C THR A 62 -42.38 17.68 3.80
N LEU A 63 -41.23 18.01 4.36
CA LEU A 63 -39.93 17.80 3.74
C LEU A 63 -39.70 16.29 3.64
N THR A 64 -40.09 15.71 2.51
CA THR A 64 -39.67 14.36 2.13
C THR A 64 -38.16 14.40 1.88
N LEU A 65 -37.37 14.12 2.90
CA LEU A 65 -35.97 13.77 2.72
C LEU A 65 -35.93 12.53 1.83
N PRO A 66 -35.28 12.56 0.65
CA PRO A 66 -34.99 11.33 -0.04
C PRO A 66 -34.10 10.49 0.87
N LEU A 67 -34.56 9.30 1.25
CA LEU A 67 -33.66 8.27 1.76
C LEU A 67 -32.63 8.05 0.66
N ILE A 68 -31.43 8.60 0.86
CA ILE A 68 -30.26 8.16 0.10
C ILE A 68 -30.04 6.73 0.59
N ALA A 69 -30.59 5.79 -0.18
CA ALA A 69 -30.27 4.37 -0.05
C ALA A 69 -28.75 4.29 -0.01
N GLY A 70 -28.21 3.86 1.14
CA GLY A 70 -26.78 3.75 1.35
C GLY A 70 -26.16 3.05 0.15
N ALA A 71 -25.27 3.75 -0.55
CA ALA A 71 -24.52 3.18 -1.65
C ALA A 71 -23.84 1.94 -1.09
N ARG A 72 -24.38 0.78 -1.45
CA ARG A 72 -23.85 -0.51 -1.03
C ARG A 72 -22.47 -0.58 -1.67
N GLU A 73 -21.43 -0.58 -0.85
CA GLU A 73 -20.08 -0.79 -1.35
C GLU A 73 -20.11 -2.01 -2.29
N PRO A 74 -19.58 -1.88 -3.52
CA PRO A 74 -19.51 -3.01 -4.42
C PRO A 74 -18.74 -4.11 -3.71
N LYS A 75 -19.44 -5.19 -3.39
CA LYS A 75 -18.88 -6.35 -2.71
C LYS A 75 -17.77 -6.89 -3.62
N GLN A 76 -16.52 -6.57 -3.30
CA GLN A 76 -15.37 -6.98 -4.11
C GLN A 76 -15.42 -8.49 -4.29
N ASN A 77 -15.33 -8.96 -5.54
CA ASN A 77 -15.29 -10.40 -5.81
C ASN A 77 -13.98 -10.94 -5.21
N PRO A 78 -14.02 -11.81 -4.18
CA PRO A 78 -12.81 -12.29 -3.51
C PRO A 78 -11.84 -12.99 -4.48
N LYS A 79 -12.35 -13.47 -5.63
CA LYS A 79 -11.55 -14.10 -6.69
C LYS A 79 -10.64 -13.12 -7.46
N ASN A 80 -10.79 -11.80 -7.27
CA ASN A 80 -9.99 -10.77 -7.95
C ASN A 80 -9.01 -10.03 -7.00
N LEU A 81 -8.89 -10.47 -5.75
CA LEU A 81 -7.95 -9.86 -4.82
C LEU A 81 -6.55 -10.47 -4.99
N VAL A 82 -5.53 -9.64 -4.76
CA VAL A 82 -4.12 -10.03 -4.76
C VAL A 82 -3.41 -9.39 -3.58
N SER A 83 -2.56 -10.17 -2.90
CA SER A 83 -1.63 -9.65 -1.90
C SER A 83 -0.38 -9.13 -2.61
N VAL A 84 -0.09 -7.85 -2.43
CA VAL A 84 1.11 -7.19 -2.96
C VAL A 84 1.81 -6.47 -1.83
N TYR A 85 3.14 -6.45 -1.84
CA TYR A 85 3.91 -5.64 -0.89
C TYR A 85 4.84 -4.67 -1.61
N PHE A 86 5.09 -3.53 -0.96
CA PHE A 86 5.99 -2.49 -1.45
C PHE A 86 6.96 -2.09 -0.34
N GLY A 87 8.24 -1.94 -0.65
CA GLY A 87 9.23 -1.36 0.25
C GLY A 87 9.95 -0.21 -0.43
N ALA A 88 10.20 0.88 0.30
CA ALA A 88 10.92 2.07 -0.18
C ALA A 88 11.44 2.90 0.99
N GLY A 89 12.22 2.26 1.87
CA GLY A 89 12.69 2.88 3.11
C GLY A 89 11.85 2.48 4.32
N CYS A 90 11.79 3.36 5.30
CA CYS A 90 11.03 3.18 6.53
C CYS A 90 9.56 2.91 6.20
N PHE A 91 9.06 1.75 6.61
CA PHE A 91 7.69 1.33 6.27
C PHE A 91 6.57 2.17 6.92
N TRP A 92 6.87 3.07 7.86
CA TRP A 92 5.86 3.87 8.56
C TRP A 92 5.23 4.90 7.64
N HIS A 93 6.04 5.61 6.85
CA HIS A 93 5.51 6.54 5.85
C HIS A 93 4.79 5.79 4.72
N LEU A 94 5.31 4.62 4.32
CA LEU A 94 4.64 3.78 3.31
C LEU A 94 3.24 3.37 3.79
N GLN A 95 3.09 2.95 5.04
CA GLN A 95 1.80 2.48 5.55
C GLN A 95 0.79 3.63 5.55
N HIS A 96 1.20 4.80 6.03
CA HIS A 96 0.33 5.97 6.03
C HIS A 96 -0.13 6.35 4.61
N GLU A 97 0.80 6.42 3.66
CA GLU A 97 0.47 6.75 2.26
C GLU A 97 -0.43 5.70 1.61
N PHE A 98 -0.27 4.42 1.95
CA PHE A 98 -1.14 3.36 1.48
C PHE A 98 -2.52 3.35 2.14
N ILE A 99 -2.67 3.75 3.40
CA ILE A 99 -3.97 3.95 4.04
C ILE A 99 -4.74 5.09 3.35
N LEU A 100 -4.05 6.17 2.99
CA LEU A 100 -4.64 7.25 2.19
C LEU A 100 -5.03 6.75 0.79
N ALA A 101 -4.23 5.87 0.18
CA ALA A 101 -4.54 5.28 -1.12
C ALA A 101 -5.74 4.31 -1.05
N GLU A 102 -5.82 3.44 -0.04
CA GLU A 102 -6.99 2.57 0.18
C GLU A 102 -8.27 3.38 0.37
N THR A 103 -8.19 4.50 1.10
CA THR A 103 -9.32 5.42 1.27
C THR A 103 -9.73 6.03 -0.07
N LYS A 104 -8.78 6.57 -0.85
CA LYS A 104 -9.08 7.34 -2.07
C LYS A 104 -9.41 6.48 -3.28
N LEU A 105 -8.71 5.36 -3.47
CA LEU A 105 -8.81 4.51 -4.65
C LEU A 105 -9.85 3.40 -4.47
N LEU A 106 -10.03 2.92 -3.23
CA LEU A 106 -10.91 1.77 -2.95
C LEU A 106 -12.12 2.15 -2.08
N ASN A 107 -12.21 3.40 -1.62
CA ASN A 107 -13.23 3.89 -0.66
C ASN A 107 -13.23 3.13 0.67
N ARG A 108 -12.12 2.45 1.01
CA ARG A 108 -12.01 1.67 2.26
C ARG A 108 -12.12 2.58 3.48
N GLN A 109 -12.68 2.00 4.52
CA GLN A 109 -12.84 2.58 5.85
C GLN A 109 -11.92 1.86 6.86
N PRO A 110 -11.69 2.42 8.06
CA PRO A 110 -10.86 1.82 9.13
C PRO A 110 -11.01 0.31 9.34
N LYS A 111 -12.24 -0.20 9.31
CA LYS A 111 -12.55 -1.63 9.51
C LYS A 111 -12.24 -2.53 8.31
N THR A 112 -11.83 -1.95 7.19
CA THR A 112 -11.64 -2.63 5.90
C THR A 112 -10.26 -2.38 5.29
N PHE A 113 -9.43 -1.55 5.93
CA PHE A 113 -8.02 -1.39 5.55
C PHE A 113 -7.27 -2.71 5.63
N THR A 114 -6.30 -2.86 4.73
CA THR A 114 -5.48 -4.07 4.61
C THR A 114 -3.98 -3.77 4.64
N ALA A 115 -3.57 -2.50 4.62
CA ALA A 115 -2.15 -2.12 4.66
C ALA A 115 -1.49 -2.51 6.01
N ARG A 116 -0.43 -3.31 5.96
CA ARG A 116 0.31 -3.81 7.15
C ARG A 116 1.81 -3.65 6.97
N THR A 117 2.49 -3.07 7.97
CA THR A 117 3.96 -3.06 8.00
C THR A 117 4.49 -4.46 8.29
N GLY A 118 5.64 -4.78 7.68
CA GLY A 118 6.29 -6.07 7.86
C GLY A 118 7.60 -6.19 7.11
N TYR A 119 8.03 -7.44 6.96
CA TYR A 119 9.33 -7.82 6.43
C TYR A 119 9.15 -8.78 5.26
N ALA A 120 9.81 -8.52 4.13
CA ALA A 120 9.81 -9.43 2.99
C ALA A 120 11.16 -9.41 2.24
N GLY A 121 11.31 -10.31 1.27
CA GLY A 121 12.50 -10.35 0.40
C GLY A 121 13.75 -10.97 1.03
N GLY A 122 13.65 -11.57 2.21
CA GLY A 122 14.70 -12.43 2.77
C GLY A 122 14.54 -13.89 2.32
N LEU A 123 15.62 -14.67 2.35
CA LEU A 123 15.61 -16.07 1.89
C LEU A 123 14.99 -17.05 2.89
N GLN A 124 15.16 -16.80 4.18
CA GLN A 124 14.77 -17.75 5.21
C GLN A 124 14.36 -17.00 6.47
N SER A 125 13.20 -17.37 7.03
CA SER A 125 12.76 -16.91 8.35
C SER A 125 13.54 -17.58 9.48
N GLY A 126 13.47 -17.00 10.67
CA GLY A 126 14.15 -17.48 11.84
C GLY A 126 13.43 -18.64 12.53
N THR A 127 13.76 -18.83 13.80
CA THR A 127 13.15 -19.89 14.61
C THR A 127 11.63 -19.74 14.66
N ASN A 128 10.86 -20.81 14.38
CA ASN A 128 9.39 -20.79 14.33
C ASN A 128 8.80 -19.78 13.32
N ASN A 129 9.43 -19.63 12.15
CA ASN A 129 9.01 -18.70 11.10
C ASN A 129 8.98 -17.22 11.54
N ARG A 130 9.85 -16.87 12.48
CA ARG A 130 9.92 -15.54 13.08
C ARG A 130 10.85 -14.62 12.29
N VAL A 131 10.44 -13.36 12.13
CA VAL A 131 11.26 -12.28 11.58
C VAL A 131 10.98 -11.05 12.43
N CYS A 132 12.00 -10.51 13.10
CA CYS A 132 11.83 -9.49 14.14
C CYS A 132 12.55 -8.21 13.80
N TYR A 133 12.00 -7.10 14.28
CA TYR A 133 12.71 -5.84 14.32
C TYR A 133 13.98 -5.92 15.17
N HIS A 134 14.84 -4.93 14.99
CA HIS A 134 16.11 -4.79 15.70
C HIS A 134 15.95 -4.99 17.22
N ASN A 135 16.49 -6.10 17.69
CA ASN A 135 16.39 -6.54 19.08
C ASN A 135 17.76 -6.85 19.71
N GLY A 136 18.83 -6.35 19.10
CA GLY A 136 20.17 -6.35 19.69
C GLY A 136 20.35 -5.23 20.71
N GLY A 137 20.89 -5.55 21.89
CA GLY A 137 21.19 -4.57 22.94
C GLY A 137 20.87 -5.07 24.35
N ARG A 138 21.44 -4.43 25.39
CA ARG A 138 21.28 -4.73 26.84
C ARG A 138 20.84 -6.17 27.18
N GLY A 139 21.72 -7.14 26.94
CA GLY A 139 21.50 -8.54 27.35
C GLY A 139 20.66 -9.40 26.39
N TYR A 140 20.12 -8.83 25.31
CA TYR A 140 19.45 -9.59 24.25
C TYR A 140 20.44 -9.94 23.13
N GLN A 141 20.46 -11.22 22.78
CA GLN A 141 21.02 -11.67 21.51
C GLN A 141 20.09 -11.14 20.41
N SER A 142 20.67 -10.58 19.35
CA SER A 142 19.94 -10.16 18.16
C SER A 142 19.38 -11.40 17.45
N ARG A 143 18.19 -11.81 17.87
CA ARG A 143 17.51 -13.06 17.50
C ARG A 143 16.55 -12.77 16.37
N ASP A 144 16.69 -13.56 15.30
CA ASP A 144 15.83 -13.49 14.12
C ASP A 144 15.63 -12.05 13.59
N ASP A 145 16.71 -11.24 13.67
CA ASP A 145 16.71 -9.84 13.24
C ASP A 145 16.57 -9.74 11.73
N TYR A 146 15.51 -9.06 11.27
CA TYR A 146 15.10 -9.04 9.88
C TYR A 146 16.21 -8.52 8.95
N GLY A 147 16.94 -7.47 9.36
CA GLY A 147 18.02 -6.87 8.58
C GLY A 147 19.20 -7.84 8.42
N LYS A 148 19.59 -8.54 9.49
CA LYS A 148 20.63 -9.59 9.43
C LYS A 148 20.23 -10.78 8.59
N MET A 149 18.93 -11.04 8.49
CA MET A 149 18.35 -12.12 7.70
C MET A 149 18.06 -11.73 6.25
N GLY A 150 18.40 -10.50 5.86
CA GLY A 150 18.29 -10.00 4.49
C GLY A 150 16.88 -9.58 4.08
N PHE A 151 15.96 -9.44 5.03
CA PHE A 151 14.64 -8.87 4.76
C PHE A 151 14.72 -7.35 4.55
N ALA A 152 13.70 -6.79 3.92
CA ALA A 152 13.44 -5.36 3.84
C ALA A 152 12.15 -4.99 4.58
N GLU A 153 12.10 -3.76 5.07
CA GLU A 153 10.86 -3.13 5.51
C GLU A 153 9.92 -2.94 4.31
N VAL A 154 8.71 -3.46 4.44
CA VAL A 154 7.67 -3.39 3.40
C VAL A 154 6.29 -3.14 4.03
N VAL A 155 5.34 -2.75 3.18
CA VAL A 155 3.92 -2.74 3.50
C VAL A 155 3.20 -3.67 2.54
N GLU A 156 2.50 -4.68 3.08
CA GLU A 156 1.60 -5.55 2.31
C GLU A 156 0.18 -4.97 2.29
N LEU A 157 -0.51 -5.09 1.16
CA LEU A 157 -1.92 -4.82 0.99
C LEU A 157 -2.62 -5.96 0.26
N THR A 158 -3.90 -6.18 0.54
CA THR A 158 -4.78 -7.04 -0.26
C THR A 158 -5.74 -6.19 -1.08
N ILE A 159 -5.48 -6.04 -2.38
CA ILE A 159 -6.22 -5.12 -3.26
C ILE A 159 -6.75 -5.83 -4.51
N PRO A 160 -7.77 -5.29 -5.20
CA PRO A 160 -8.17 -5.78 -6.52
C PRO A 160 -7.01 -5.71 -7.52
N ARG A 161 -6.81 -6.76 -8.31
CA ARG A 161 -5.70 -6.85 -9.30
C ARG A 161 -5.65 -5.65 -10.24
N ASP A 162 -6.81 -5.21 -10.71
CA ASP A 162 -6.97 -4.07 -11.60
C ASP A 162 -6.54 -2.73 -10.99
N THR A 163 -6.37 -2.66 -9.66
CA THR A 163 -5.92 -1.45 -8.95
C THR A 163 -4.42 -1.45 -8.65
N VAL A 164 -3.71 -2.57 -8.84
CA VAL A 164 -2.25 -2.65 -8.63
C VAL A 164 -1.49 -1.54 -9.38
N PRO A 165 -1.80 -1.19 -10.64
CA PRO A 165 -1.10 -0.11 -11.34
C PRO A 165 -1.25 1.24 -10.66
N ALA A 166 -2.44 1.57 -10.13
CA ALA A 166 -2.69 2.83 -9.44
C ALA A 166 -1.95 2.91 -8.09
N PHE A 167 -1.84 1.79 -7.37
CA PHE A 167 -1.02 1.72 -6.16
C PHE A 167 0.47 1.81 -6.48
N PHE A 168 0.93 1.22 -7.60
CA PHE A 168 2.32 1.36 -8.04
C PHE A 168 2.65 2.80 -8.44
N GLU A 169 1.73 3.53 -9.07
CA GLU A 169 1.90 4.96 -9.33
C GLU A 169 2.03 5.78 -8.03
N ARG A 170 1.20 5.49 -7.02
CA ARG A 170 1.36 6.08 -5.68
C ARG A 170 2.72 5.78 -5.07
N TYR A 171 3.16 4.54 -5.16
CA TYR A 171 4.47 4.09 -4.70
C TYR A 171 5.62 4.86 -5.39
N LEU A 172 5.58 5.04 -6.72
CA LEU A 172 6.58 5.84 -7.43
C LEU A 172 6.57 7.32 -7.02
N GLY A 173 5.41 7.85 -6.62
CA GLY A 173 5.27 9.20 -6.07
C GLY A 173 5.95 9.42 -4.72
N LEU A 174 6.36 8.35 -4.01
CA LEU A 174 7.09 8.43 -2.75
C LEU A 174 8.59 8.72 -2.93
N PHE A 175 9.08 8.68 -4.16
CA PHE A 175 10.48 8.94 -4.48
C PHE A 175 10.71 10.40 -4.84
N ASN A 176 11.89 10.92 -4.52
CA ASN A 176 12.29 12.24 -4.98
C ASN A 176 12.46 12.26 -6.50
N ASP A 177 11.65 13.04 -7.22
CA ASP A 177 11.66 13.10 -8.69
C ASP A 177 13.03 13.39 -9.33
N LYS A 178 13.87 14.21 -8.68
CA LYS A 178 15.17 14.61 -9.25
C LYS A 178 16.25 13.54 -9.02
N LYS A 179 16.22 12.90 -7.85
CA LYS A 179 17.26 11.95 -7.43
C LYS A 179 16.83 10.48 -7.61
N LYS A 180 15.54 10.24 -7.92
CA LYS A 180 14.92 8.92 -8.06
C LYS A 180 15.28 8.00 -6.89
N GLN A 181 15.23 8.55 -5.69
CA GLN A 181 15.60 7.89 -4.43
C GLN A 181 14.49 8.11 -3.40
N ARG A 182 14.37 7.17 -2.46
CA ARG A 182 13.50 7.30 -1.28
C ARG A 182 13.79 8.57 -0.47
N VAL A 183 12.77 9.10 0.19
CA VAL A 183 12.82 10.39 0.93
C VAL A 183 13.69 10.33 2.17
N ASP A 184 13.72 9.17 2.81
CA ASP A 184 14.51 8.77 3.98
C ASP A 184 15.91 8.27 3.61
N TYR A 185 16.64 9.04 2.80
CA TYR A 185 17.97 8.65 2.30
C TYR A 185 19.06 8.52 3.40
N MET A 186 18.76 8.94 4.64
CA MET A 186 19.61 8.73 5.81
C MET A 186 19.60 7.26 6.26
N ASP A 187 18.50 6.55 6.02
CA ASP A 187 18.34 5.13 6.31
C ASP A 187 19.04 4.34 5.20
N LYS A 188 20.16 3.71 5.57
CA LYS A 188 21.06 3.02 4.65
C LYS A 188 21.15 1.56 5.04
N GLY A 189 20.99 0.69 4.06
CA GLY A 189 20.98 -0.74 4.31
C GLY A 189 20.11 -1.47 3.31
N ALA A 190 20.37 -2.77 3.17
CA ALA A 190 19.50 -3.63 2.38
C ALA A 190 18.08 -3.65 2.96
N GLU A 191 17.92 -3.42 4.27
CA GLU A 191 16.61 -3.33 4.93
C GLU A 191 15.69 -2.25 4.35
N TYR A 192 16.24 -1.20 3.71
CA TYR A 192 15.49 -0.05 3.18
C TYR A 192 15.38 -0.04 1.66
N ARG A 193 15.74 -1.15 1.00
CA ARG A 193 15.75 -1.24 -0.46
C ARG A 193 14.35 -1.08 -1.05
N SER A 194 14.30 -0.65 -2.30
CA SER A 194 13.08 -0.49 -3.08
C SER A 194 12.69 -1.83 -3.69
N LEU A 195 11.50 -2.31 -3.38
CA LEU A 195 10.99 -3.57 -3.89
C LEU A 195 9.47 -3.59 -4.02
N ILE A 196 8.98 -4.41 -4.94
CA ILE A 196 7.58 -4.81 -5.05
C ILE A 196 7.51 -6.34 -5.06
N GLY A 197 6.59 -6.91 -4.29
CA GLY A 197 6.27 -8.33 -4.31
C GLY A 197 4.85 -8.57 -4.77
N LEU A 198 4.68 -9.59 -5.60
CA LEU A 198 3.39 -10.04 -6.08
C LEU A 198 3.45 -11.55 -6.39
N PRO A 199 2.33 -12.28 -6.39
CA PRO A 199 2.33 -13.72 -6.58
C PRO A 199 2.85 -14.12 -7.97
N GLY A 200 3.76 -15.08 -8.00
CA GLY A 200 4.51 -15.48 -9.19
C GLY A 200 5.74 -14.62 -9.42
N GLY A 201 5.63 -13.30 -9.19
CA GLY A 201 6.66 -12.26 -9.32
C GLY A 201 7.68 -12.33 -10.46
N GLY A 202 8.66 -11.44 -10.39
CA GLY A 202 9.63 -11.26 -11.47
C GLY A 202 9.13 -10.39 -12.62
N VAL A 203 10.09 -9.73 -13.26
CA VAL A 203 9.93 -8.72 -14.32
C VAL A 203 9.29 -9.31 -15.57
N ASP A 204 9.52 -10.58 -15.85
CA ASP A 204 9.13 -11.23 -17.11
C ASP A 204 7.78 -11.94 -17.04
N ILE A 205 7.05 -11.83 -15.92
CA ILE A 205 5.70 -12.40 -15.85
C ILE A 205 4.77 -11.74 -16.87
N ASP A 206 4.05 -12.61 -17.57
CA ASP A 206 2.93 -12.23 -18.41
C ASP A 206 1.66 -12.09 -17.56
N SER A 207 1.45 -10.87 -17.05
CA SER A 207 0.20 -10.48 -16.38
C SER A 207 -0.13 -9.02 -16.73
N PRO A 208 -1.42 -8.64 -16.79
CA PRO A 208 -1.82 -7.26 -17.03
C PRO A 208 -1.22 -6.29 -16.00
N GLU A 209 -1.14 -6.72 -14.73
CA GLU A 209 -0.56 -5.91 -13.66
C GLU A 209 0.94 -5.66 -13.88
N MET A 210 1.72 -6.69 -14.23
CA MET A 210 3.16 -6.53 -14.49
C MET A 210 3.46 -5.74 -15.76
N GLU A 211 2.64 -5.87 -16.80
CA GLU A 211 2.79 -5.04 -17.99
C GLU A 211 2.61 -3.55 -17.66
N ALA A 212 1.57 -3.21 -16.90
CA ALA A 212 1.36 -1.84 -16.44
C ALA A 212 2.50 -1.36 -15.53
N ILE A 213 3.00 -2.20 -14.62
CA ILE A 213 4.17 -1.88 -13.77
C ILE A 213 5.41 -1.60 -14.61
N ARG A 214 5.72 -2.44 -15.62
CA ARG A 214 6.85 -2.23 -16.55
C ARG A 214 6.74 -0.89 -17.28
N GLN A 215 5.57 -0.62 -17.88
CA GLN A 215 5.32 0.63 -18.60
C GLN A 215 5.45 1.85 -17.68
N CYS A 216 4.90 1.77 -16.47
CA CYS A 216 4.95 2.85 -15.50
C CYS A 216 6.38 3.12 -15.00
N SER A 217 7.12 2.05 -14.71
CA SER A 217 8.52 2.11 -14.29
C SER A 217 9.38 2.74 -15.38
N GLN A 218 9.24 2.28 -16.63
CA GLN A 218 9.98 2.82 -17.77
C GLN A 218 9.68 4.31 -17.98
N THR A 219 8.40 4.71 -17.95
CA THR A 219 7.95 6.10 -18.09
C THR A 219 8.56 7.02 -17.03
N ASN A 220 8.75 6.50 -15.82
CA ASN A 220 9.27 7.27 -14.68
C ASN A 220 10.79 7.14 -14.50
N GLY A 221 11.48 6.39 -15.37
CA GLY A 221 12.94 6.23 -15.35
C GLY A 221 13.46 5.26 -14.29
N TYR A 222 12.65 4.28 -13.87
CA TYR A 222 13.05 3.22 -12.96
C TYR A 222 13.37 1.92 -13.72
N THR A 223 14.44 1.24 -13.30
CA THR A 223 14.79 -0.09 -13.78
C THR A 223 14.20 -1.15 -12.85
N LEU A 224 13.41 -2.07 -13.41
CA LEU A 224 12.95 -3.25 -12.67
C LEU A 224 13.98 -4.38 -12.82
N LYS A 225 14.24 -5.12 -11.73
CA LYS A 225 15.06 -6.33 -11.75
C LYS A 225 14.43 -7.44 -10.94
N ASN A 226 14.60 -8.68 -11.40
CA ASN A 226 14.22 -9.86 -10.61
C ASN A 226 15.01 -9.85 -9.30
N GLY A 227 14.30 -9.87 -8.18
CA GLY A 227 14.90 -10.08 -6.87
C GLY A 227 15.14 -11.56 -6.63
N VAL A 228 16.22 -11.88 -5.92
CA VAL A 228 16.63 -13.25 -5.60
C VAL A 228 16.69 -13.52 -4.10
N GLY A 229 16.27 -12.56 -3.29
CA GLY A 229 16.34 -12.63 -1.84
C GLY A 229 17.66 -12.08 -1.32
N ASN A 230 17.61 -11.45 -0.15
CA ASN A 230 18.76 -10.77 0.47
C ASN A 230 19.39 -9.71 -0.46
N ASP A 231 18.59 -9.16 -1.38
CA ASP A 231 19.07 -8.23 -2.38
C ASP A 231 19.63 -6.96 -1.75
N GLY A 232 20.64 -6.37 -2.40
CA GLY A 232 21.27 -5.15 -1.88
C GLY A 232 20.39 -3.91 -1.93
N ASP A 233 20.82 -2.88 -1.19
CA ASP A 233 20.19 -1.55 -1.19
C ASP A 233 20.06 -0.97 -2.61
N THR A 234 18.96 -0.27 -2.89
CA THR A 234 18.64 0.42 -4.14
C THR A 234 18.89 1.92 -4.08
N LEU A 235 19.35 2.45 -2.94
CA LEU A 235 19.61 3.87 -2.75
C LEU A 235 20.49 4.42 -3.89
N ARG A 236 20.01 5.47 -4.56
CA ARG A 236 20.66 6.14 -5.71
C ARG A 236 20.85 5.28 -6.96
N LYS A 237 20.13 4.16 -7.11
CA LYS A 237 20.22 3.29 -8.29
C LYS A 237 19.06 3.43 -9.27
N ALA A 238 18.00 4.18 -8.92
CA ALA A 238 16.75 4.24 -9.68
C ALA A 238 16.26 2.83 -10.07
N GLN A 239 16.32 1.90 -9.11
CA GLN A 239 16.07 0.48 -9.32
C GLN A 239 15.03 -0.01 -8.32
N ILE A 240 14.14 -0.90 -8.75
CA ILE A 240 13.16 -1.59 -7.91
C ILE A 240 13.32 -3.09 -8.13
N TRP A 241 13.44 -3.84 -7.04
CA TRP A 241 13.41 -5.30 -7.10
C TRP A 241 11.97 -5.80 -7.25
N VAL A 242 11.74 -6.74 -8.17
CA VAL A 242 10.46 -7.42 -8.34
C VAL A 242 10.60 -8.83 -7.79
N MET A 243 9.89 -9.11 -6.71
CA MET A 243 9.96 -10.35 -5.95
C MET A 243 8.78 -11.26 -6.29
N ASP A 244 9.00 -12.57 -6.35
CA ASP A 244 7.94 -13.56 -6.25
C ASP A 244 7.53 -13.72 -4.79
N SER A 245 6.35 -13.22 -4.43
CA SER A 245 5.87 -13.28 -3.04
C SER A 245 5.53 -14.70 -2.58
N SER A 246 5.46 -15.68 -3.49
CA SER A 246 5.35 -17.10 -3.11
C SER A 246 6.68 -17.71 -2.65
N GLN A 247 7.80 -17.13 -3.09
CA GLN A 247 9.16 -17.52 -2.67
C GLN A 247 9.70 -16.63 -1.55
N PHE A 248 9.33 -15.36 -1.57
CA PHE A 248 9.74 -14.34 -0.60
C PHE A 248 8.52 -13.80 0.15
N PRO A 249 7.92 -14.59 1.06
CA PRO A 249 6.68 -14.22 1.70
C PRO A 249 6.83 -13.00 2.62
N PHE A 250 5.70 -12.35 2.85
CA PHE A 250 5.56 -11.29 3.84
C PHE A 250 5.45 -11.86 5.27
N TYR A 251 6.09 -11.17 6.22
CA TYR A 251 5.99 -11.43 7.65
C TYR A 251 5.54 -10.14 8.35
N GLN A 252 4.39 -10.15 9.01
CA GLN A 252 3.88 -8.99 9.74
C GLN A 252 4.92 -8.53 10.78
N ALA A 253 5.18 -7.22 10.84
CA ALA A 253 5.97 -6.62 11.91
C ALA A 253 5.22 -6.66 13.24
N GLU A 254 5.96 -6.39 14.32
CA GLU A 254 5.43 -6.23 15.66
C GLU A 254 4.31 -5.17 15.71
N VAL A 255 3.36 -5.34 16.63
CA VAL A 255 2.16 -4.48 16.72
C VAL A 255 2.52 -3.02 16.95
N TYR A 256 3.61 -2.74 17.66
CA TYR A 256 4.09 -1.37 17.90
C TYR A 256 4.64 -0.65 16.64
N HIS A 257 4.86 -1.36 15.53
CA HIS A 257 5.21 -0.76 14.24
C HIS A 257 4.00 -0.45 13.37
N GLN A 258 2.81 -0.90 13.76
CA GLN A 258 1.59 -0.69 12.99
C GLN A 258 1.02 0.69 13.31
N PHE A 259 0.70 1.45 12.26
CA PHE A 259 0.12 2.79 12.31
C PHE A 259 0.94 3.79 13.14
N HIS A 260 2.26 3.65 13.05
CA HIS A 260 3.21 4.55 13.69
C HIS A 260 3.41 5.83 12.88
N ASP A 261 3.73 6.94 13.55
CA ASP A 261 4.09 8.20 12.92
C ASP A 261 5.47 8.11 12.24
N ASP A 262 5.65 8.85 11.15
CA ASP A 262 6.95 8.96 10.49
C ASP A 262 7.90 9.85 11.30
N PHE A 263 9.18 9.47 11.36
CA PHE A 263 10.24 10.24 12.01
C PHE A 263 10.58 11.54 11.29
N LEU A 264 10.29 11.63 9.98
CA LEU A 264 10.66 12.77 9.16
C LEU A 264 9.63 13.91 9.17
N LYS A 265 8.46 13.69 9.77
CA LYS A 265 7.43 14.73 9.87
C LYS A 265 7.56 15.51 11.17
N ASP A 266 7.40 16.82 11.05
CA ASP A 266 7.32 17.72 12.20
C ASP A 266 6.01 17.53 12.99
N GLU A 267 4.97 16.96 12.35
CA GLU A 267 3.65 16.71 12.94
C GLU A 267 3.26 15.23 12.87
N PRO A 268 2.74 14.64 13.96
CA PRO A 268 2.14 13.30 13.97
C PRO A 268 1.00 13.15 12.95
N TYR A 269 0.72 11.92 12.52
CA TYR A 269 -0.40 11.61 11.62
C TYR A 269 -1.77 11.72 12.30
N GLY A 270 -1.79 11.76 13.63
CA GLY A 270 -2.97 12.00 14.45
C GLY A 270 -3.54 10.73 15.07
N SER A 271 -4.22 10.90 16.20
CA SER A 271 -4.72 9.80 17.03
C SER A 271 -5.63 8.83 16.28
N ASP A 272 -6.47 9.32 15.37
CA ASP A 272 -7.39 8.48 14.59
C ASP A 272 -6.63 7.47 13.73
N TYR A 273 -5.45 7.83 13.21
CA TYR A 273 -4.57 6.92 12.48
C TYR A 273 -3.90 5.95 13.44
N ASN A 274 -3.29 6.45 14.53
CA ASN A 274 -2.57 5.57 15.47
C ASN A 274 -3.50 4.56 16.17
N ASP A 275 -4.76 4.93 16.42
CA ASP A 275 -5.77 4.06 17.03
C ASP A 275 -6.19 2.88 16.13
N LEU A 276 -5.85 2.89 14.84
CA LEU A 276 -6.05 1.74 13.95
C LEU A 276 -5.29 0.50 14.44
N ALA A 277 -4.10 0.66 15.04
CA ALA A 277 -3.34 -0.47 15.58
C ALA A 277 -4.14 -1.23 16.65
N ARG A 278 -4.73 -0.47 17.59
CA ARG A 278 -5.60 -1.02 18.64
C ARG A 278 -6.86 -1.63 18.05
N MET A 279 -7.50 -0.94 17.09
CA MET A 279 -8.71 -1.44 16.45
C MET A 279 -8.48 -2.79 15.79
N GLU A 280 -7.42 -2.90 15.00
CA GLU A 280 -7.11 -4.09 14.22
C GLU A 280 -6.57 -5.23 15.06
N TYR A 281 -5.87 -4.92 16.16
CA TYR A 281 -5.51 -5.94 17.13
C TYR A 281 -6.76 -6.52 17.82
N ASN A 282 -7.68 -5.65 18.26
CA ASN A 282 -8.91 -6.07 18.94
C ASN A 282 -9.86 -6.86 18.04
N ASP A 283 -9.86 -6.61 16.73
CA ASP A 283 -10.67 -7.36 15.76
C ASP A 283 -9.94 -8.58 15.13
N GLY A 284 -8.68 -8.81 15.51
CA GLY A 284 -7.88 -9.97 15.12
C GLY A 284 -7.24 -9.87 13.74
N ARG A 285 -7.30 -8.72 13.06
CA ARG A 285 -6.56 -8.47 11.82
C ARG A 285 -5.07 -8.20 12.04
N LEU A 286 -4.68 -7.77 13.23
CA LEU A 286 -3.28 -7.77 13.69
C LEU A 286 -3.11 -8.84 14.75
N VAL A 287 -2.01 -9.58 14.65
CA VAL A 287 -1.63 -10.58 15.65
C VAL A 287 -0.35 -10.18 16.35
N GLN A 288 -0.27 -10.52 17.64
CA GLN A 288 1.00 -10.45 18.36
C GLN A 288 1.97 -11.46 17.75
N THR A 289 3.15 -10.99 17.38
CA THR A 289 4.24 -11.82 16.90
C THR A 289 4.94 -12.53 18.06
N SER A 290 5.79 -13.49 17.75
CA SER A 290 6.66 -14.14 18.74
C SER A 290 7.98 -13.39 18.97
N CYS A 291 8.07 -12.13 18.53
CA CYS A 291 9.26 -11.30 18.64
C CYS A 291 9.44 -10.69 20.04
N PRO A 292 10.70 -10.43 20.45
CA PRO A 292 10.97 -9.81 21.74
C PRO A 292 10.29 -8.43 21.85
N ARG A 293 9.58 -8.21 22.96
CA ARG A 293 8.89 -6.94 23.28
C ARG A 293 7.78 -6.56 22.30
N ASP A 294 7.28 -7.50 21.51
CA ASP A 294 6.01 -7.30 20.83
C ASP A 294 4.88 -7.42 21.86
N ILE A 295 4.74 -6.39 22.67
CA ILE A 295 3.65 -6.21 23.62
C ILE A 295 2.86 -5.00 23.14
N LEU A 296 1.54 -5.04 23.31
CA LEU A 296 0.70 -3.91 23.00
C LEU A 296 1.20 -2.67 23.76
N PRO A 297 1.47 -1.55 23.07
CA PRO A 297 1.73 -0.28 23.73
C PRO A 297 0.39 0.28 24.21
N PHE A 298 -0.12 -0.24 25.32
CA PHE A 298 -1.21 0.40 26.05
C PHE A 298 -0.67 0.90 27.39
#